data_AF-A0A0E4GZK3-F1
#
_entry.id   AF-A0A0E4GZK3-F1
#
_cell.length_a   1.000
_cell.length_b   1.000
_cell.length_c   1.000
_cell.angle_alpha   90.00
_cell.angle_beta   90.00
_cell.angle_gamma   90.00
#
_symmetry.space_group_name_H-M   'P 1'
#
loop_
_entity.id
_entity.type
_entity.pdbx_description
1 polymer ?
#
loop_
_entity_poly.entity_id
_entity_poly.type
_entity_poly.pdbx_seq_one_letter_code
_entity_poly.pdbx_strand_id
1 'polypeptide(L)'
;MAKIVLSSDDIPDSGAMVGRTRLEVVNPQAADRLAATPDRDLLELLCPAPAGDPPADRRAALWIAVMQPLASQLAGRQAAHLRAMHAYAVHTQELLLNRARATVDPAAQRNTVADWLYWNHLAGRLDHTLAEAA
;
A
#
# COMPACT_ATOMS: atom_id res chain seq x y z
N MET A 1 5.93 -34.42 9.41
CA MET A 1 6.03 -32.94 9.39
C MET A 1 6.46 -32.48 10.77
N ALA A 2 7.45 -31.59 10.86
CA ALA A 2 7.90 -31.06 12.14
C ALA A 2 6.85 -30.10 12.70
N LYS A 3 6.50 -30.26 13.98
CA LYS A 3 5.63 -29.33 14.71
C LYS A 3 6.43 -28.04 14.94
N ILE A 4 6.03 -26.96 14.30
CA ILE A 4 6.59 -25.63 14.58
C ILE A 4 6.02 -25.19 15.94
N VAL A 5 6.89 -25.07 16.94
CA VAL A 5 6.55 -24.52 18.24
C VAL A 5 7.05 -23.09 18.23
N LEU A 6 6.12 -22.13 18.31
CA LEU A 6 6.46 -20.71 18.46
C LEU A 6 7.10 -20.50 19.84
N SER A 7 8.27 -19.89 19.87
CA SER A 7 8.96 -19.42 21.08
C SER A 7 8.40 -18.07 21.52
N SER A 8 8.66 -17.69 22.76
CA SER A 8 8.40 -16.33 23.26
C SER A 8 9.13 -15.25 22.44
N ASP A 9 10.27 -15.60 21.82
CA ASP A 9 11.03 -14.69 20.96
C ASP A 9 10.35 -14.42 19.60
N ASP A 10 9.42 -15.28 19.18
CA ASP A 10 8.73 -15.15 17.89
C ASP A 10 7.59 -14.12 17.95
N ILE A 11 7.18 -13.69 19.15
CA ILE A 11 6.09 -12.74 19.38
C ILE A 11 6.60 -11.64 20.31
N PRO A 12 6.82 -10.41 19.82
CA PRO A 12 7.26 -9.29 20.65
C PRO A 12 6.29 -9.03 21.81
N ASP A 13 6.81 -8.78 23.01
CA ASP A 13 6.00 -8.49 24.22
C ASP A 13 5.06 -7.28 24.04
N SER A 14 5.44 -6.34 23.18
CA SER A 14 4.64 -5.15 22.87
C SER A 14 3.52 -5.42 21.85
N GLY A 15 3.52 -6.57 21.18
CA GLY A 15 2.70 -6.85 20.01
C GLY A 15 3.04 -6.00 18.77
N ALA A 16 4.02 -5.10 18.87
CA ALA A 16 4.49 -4.32 17.74
C ALA A 16 5.45 -5.17 16.92
N MET A 17 5.17 -5.33 15.63
CA MET A 17 6.05 -6.03 14.70
C MET A 17 7.44 -5.39 14.72
N VAL A 18 8.45 -6.13 15.18
CA VAL A 18 9.84 -5.73 15.13
C VAL A 18 10.39 -6.11 13.76
N GLY A 19 10.92 -5.14 13.01
CA GLY A 19 11.51 -5.37 11.69
C GLY A 19 11.24 -4.24 10.71
N ARG A 20 11.63 -4.47 9.46
CA ARG A 20 11.48 -3.48 8.39
C ARG A 20 10.02 -3.24 8.05
N THR A 21 9.65 -1.98 7.86
CA THR A 21 8.27 -1.63 7.45
C THR A 21 7.97 -2.11 6.02
N ARG A 22 6.69 -2.22 5.65
CA ARG A 22 6.30 -2.59 4.27
C ARG A 22 6.92 -1.65 3.23
N LEU A 23 6.98 -0.35 3.54
CA LEU A 23 7.62 0.65 2.68
C LEU A 23 9.11 0.40 2.57
N GLU A 24 9.80 0.16 3.69
CA GLU A 24 11.24 -0.12 3.71
C GLU A 24 11.61 -1.39 2.93
N VAL A 25 10.72 -2.40 2.90
CA VAL A 25 10.93 -3.61 2.11
C VAL A 25 10.85 -3.35 0.60
N VAL A 26 9.89 -2.54 0.14
CA VAL A 26 9.64 -2.34 -1.30
C VAL A 26 10.36 -1.13 -1.89
N ASN A 27 10.63 -0.11 -1.07
CA ASN A 27 11.25 1.15 -1.46
C ASN A 27 12.04 1.76 -0.28
N PRO A 28 13.25 1.25 0.02
CA PRO A 28 14.09 1.74 1.12
C PRO A 28 14.38 3.24 1.03
N GLN A 29 14.63 3.76 -0.18
CA GLN A 29 14.92 5.17 -0.39
C GLN A 29 13.74 6.08 0.01
N ALA A 30 12.51 5.67 -0.27
CA ALA A 30 11.32 6.42 0.18
C ALA A 30 11.13 6.32 1.70
N ALA A 31 11.47 5.19 2.31
CA ALA A 31 11.45 5.04 3.76
C ALA A 31 12.47 5.96 4.45
N ASP A 32 13.71 6.01 3.93
CA ASP A 32 14.76 6.91 4.43
C ASP A 32 14.35 8.38 4.30
N ARG A 33 13.79 8.76 3.14
CA ARG A 33 13.27 10.11 2.93
C ARG A 33 12.17 10.44 3.94
N LEU A 34 11.20 9.54 4.13
CA LEU A 34 10.13 9.74 5.11
C LEU A 34 10.71 9.90 6.52
N ALA A 35 11.66 9.06 6.93
CA ALA A 35 12.30 9.13 8.24
C ALA A 35 13.06 10.44 8.47
N ALA A 36 13.67 11.01 7.42
CA ALA A 36 14.37 12.29 7.47
C ALA A 36 13.43 13.51 7.45
N THR A 37 12.19 13.38 6.99
CA THR A 37 11.20 14.46 6.93
C THR A 37 10.59 14.73 8.30
N PRO A 38 10.65 15.96 8.84
CA PRO A 38 9.93 16.33 10.07
C PRO A 38 8.41 16.25 9.91
N ASP A 39 7.68 16.03 11.01
CA ASP A 39 6.21 15.87 10.96
C ASP A 39 5.49 17.06 10.30
N ARG A 40 5.95 18.29 10.56
CA ARG A 40 5.39 19.52 9.98
C ARG A 40 5.52 19.59 8.45
N ASP A 41 6.44 18.83 7.86
CA ASP A 41 6.80 18.88 6.45
C ASP A 41 6.28 17.62 5.70
N LEU A 42 5.51 16.74 6.36
CA LEU A 42 5.02 15.48 5.79
C LEU A 42 4.17 15.66 4.53
N LEU A 43 3.40 16.76 4.45
CA LEU A 43 2.55 17.03 3.29
C LEU A 43 3.35 17.38 2.03
N GLU A 44 4.62 17.77 2.15
CA GLU A 44 5.51 18.04 1.01
C GLU A 44 5.91 16.76 0.27
N LEU A 45 5.80 15.60 0.93
CA LEU A 45 6.05 14.30 0.30
C LEU A 45 4.90 13.83 -0.58
N LEU A 46 3.72 14.44 -0.46
CA LEU A 46 2.51 14.02 -1.14
C LEU A 46 2.36 14.71 -2.49
N CYS A 47 1.89 13.97 -3.50
CA CYS A 47 1.44 14.57 -4.75
C CYS A 47 0.35 15.62 -4.50
N PRO A 48 0.23 16.67 -5.34
CA PRO A 48 -0.87 17.64 -5.26
C PRO A 48 -2.23 16.95 -5.18
N ALA A 49 -3.15 17.51 -4.42
CA ALA A 49 -4.50 16.96 -4.32
C ALA A 49 -5.17 17.00 -5.72
N PRO A 50 -5.82 15.90 -6.16
CA PRO A 50 -6.64 15.93 -7.35
C PRO A 50 -7.81 16.91 -7.15
N ALA A 51 -8.29 17.52 -8.23
CA ALA A 51 -9.45 18.40 -8.16
C ALA A 51 -10.73 17.56 -7.92
N GLY A 52 -11.56 17.99 -6.97
CA GLY A 52 -12.87 17.39 -6.69
C GLY A 52 -12.98 16.77 -5.29
N ASP A 53 -14.10 16.07 -5.06
CA ASP A 53 -14.39 15.42 -3.79
C ASP A 53 -13.58 14.12 -3.62
N PRO A 54 -13.25 13.73 -2.37
CA PRO A 54 -12.60 12.46 -2.09
C PRO A 54 -13.42 11.28 -2.64
N PRO A 55 -12.77 10.25 -3.22
CA PRO A 55 -13.49 9.09 -3.72
C PRO A 55 -14.12 8.29 -2.58
N ALA A 56 -15.28 7.69 -2.84
CA ALA A 56 -15.89 6.72 -1.91
C ALA A 56 -14.97 5.51 -1.70
N ASP A 57 -14.95 4.93 -0.49
CA ASP A 57 -14.13 3.74 -0.23
C ASP A 57 -14.76 2.49 -0.89
N ARG A 58 -14.15 2.05 -2.00
CA ARG A 58 -14.54 0.86 -2.77
C ARG A 58 -13.59 -0.31 -2.58
N ARG A 59 -12.65 -0.26 -1.62
CA ARG A 59 -11.62 -1.29 -1.46
C ARG A 59 -12.21 -2.68 -1.25
N ALA A 60 -13.32 -2.79 -0.52
CA ALA A 60 -13.98 -4.10 -0.32
C ALA A 60 -14.43 -4.73 -1.65
N ALA A 61 -15.09 -3.95 -2.52
CA ALA A 61 -15.54 -4.43 -3.82
C ALA A 61 -14.35 -4.73 -4.75
N LEU A 62 -13.33 -3.87 -4.76
CA LEU A 62 -12.13 -4.08 -5.57
C LEU A 62 -11.33 -5.29 -5.10
N TRP A 63 -11.28 -5.55 -3.79
CA TRP A 63 -10.61 -6.74 -3.25
C TRP A 63 -11.27 -8.03 -3.73
N ILE A 64 -12.61 -8.07 -3.79
CA ILE A 64 -13.32 -9.20 -4.40
C ILE A 64 -12.88 -9.38 -5.86
N ALA A 65 -12.78 -8.30 -6.62
CA ALA A 65 -12.32 -8.34 -8.02
C ALA A 65 -10.87 -8.83 -8.16
N VAL A 66 -9.98 -8.51 -7.21
CA VAL A 66 -8.59 -9.05 -7.18
C VAL A 66 -8.59 -10.56 -7.03
N MET A 67 -9.49 -11.10 -6.19
CA MET A 67 -9.53 -12.52 -5.86
C MET A 67 -10.24 -13.35 -6.94
N GLN A 68 -11.21 -12.79 -7.67
CA GLN A 68 -11.99 -13.51 -8.69
C GLN A 68 -11.14 -14.25 -9.74
N PRO A 69 -10.12 -13.64 -10.38
CA PRO A 69 -9.29 -14.34 -11.37
C PRO A 69 -8.50 -15.53 -10.80
N LEU A 70 -8.18 -15.51 -9.49
CA LEU A 70 -7.45 -16.61 -8.84
C LEU A 70 -8.30 -17.88 -8.73
N ALA A 71 -9.63 -17.74 -8.67
CA ALA A 71 -10.57 -18.85 -8.66
C ALA A 71 -10.86 -19.42 -10.07
N SER A 72 -10.36 -18.78 -11.13
CA SER A 72 -10.63 -19.16 -12.51
C SER A 72 -9.55 -20.08 -13.11
N GLN A 73 -9.95 -20.93 -14.06
CA GLN A 73 -9.05 -21.74 -14.90
C GLN A 73 -8.93 -21.21 -16.34
N LEU A 74 -9.57 -20.08 -16.66
CA LEU A 74 -9.54 -19.49 -17.99
C LEU A 74 -8.13 -19.00 -18.35
N ALA A 75 -7.80 -19.08 -19.64
CA ALA A 75 -6.62 -18.41 -20.20
C ALA A 75 -6.69 -16.90 -19.92
N GLY A 76 -5.55 -16.27 -19.64
CA GLY A 76 -5.46 -14.84 -19.34
C GLY A 76 -5.80 -14.44 -17.89
N ARG A 77 -6.07 -15.40 -16.99
CA ARG A 77 -6.34 -15.14 -15.58
C ARG A 77 -5.24 -14.33 -14.86
N GLN A 78 -3.96 -14.54 -15.20
CA GLN A 78 -2.88 -13.76 -14.59
C GLN A 78 -2.97 -12.28 -14.96
N ALA A 79 -3.20 -11.97 -16.24
CA ALA A 79 -3.36 -10.60 -16.71
C ALA A 79 -4.61 -9.94 -16.10
N ALA A 80 -5.72 -10.69 -15.97
CA ALA A 80 -6.92 -10.21 -15.29
C ALA A 80 -6.66 -9.92 -13.79
N HIS A 81 -5.90 -10.79 -13.11
CA HIS A 81 -5.49 -10.57 -11.72
C HIS A 81 -4.62 -9.32 -11.56
N LEU A 82 -3.61 -9.14 -12.43
CA LEU A 82 -2.72 -7.98 -12.40
C LEU A 82 -3.49 -6.67 -12.63
N ARG A 83 -4.41 -6.63 -13.61
CA ARG A 83 -5.27 -5.47 -13.85
C ARG A 83 -6.18 -5.16 -12.66
N ALA A 84 -6.76 -6.18 -12.02
CA ALA A 84 -7.58 -5.99 -10.83
C ALA A 84 -6.74 -5.49 -9.63
N MET A 85 -5.54 -6.03 -9.46
CA MET A 85 -4.60 -5.61 -8.40
C MET A 85 -4.13 -4.18 -8.60
N HIS A 86 -3.87 -3.77 -9.85
CA HIS A 86 -3.56 -2.39 -10.19
C HIS A 86 -4.70 -1.44 -9.83
N ALA A 87 -5.94 -1.76 -10.23
CA ALA A 87 -7.10 -0.95 -9.89
C ALA A 87 -7.32 -0.83 -8.37
N TYR A 88 -7.08 -1.92 -7.61
CA TYR A 88 -7.13 -1.89 -6.15
C TYR A 88 -6.02 -0.99 -5.56
N ALA A 89 -4.79 -1.09 -6.05
CA ALA A 89 -3.67 -0.29 -5.59
C ALA A 89 -3.90 1.21 -5.87
N VAL A 90 -4.34 1.56 -7.08
CA VAL A 90 -4.69 2.94 -7.48
C VAL A 90 -5.79 3.51 -6.57
N HIS A 91 -6.88 2.78 -6.37
CA HIS A 91 -7.96 3.25 -5.49
C HIS A 91 -7.48 3.43 -4.04
N THR A 92 -6.62 2.52 -3.55
CA THR A 92 -6.11 2.58 -2.19
C THR A 92 -5.17 3.76 -1.97
N GLN A 93 -4.27 4.05 -2.93
CA GLN A 93 -3.42 5.23 -2.82
C GLN A 93 -4.25 6.53 -2.84
N GLU A 94 -5.32 6.62 -3.63
CA GLU A 94 -6.15 7.85 -3.69
C GLU A 94 -6.85 8.12 -2.37
N LEU A 95 -7.39 7.08 -1.72
CA LEU A 95 -7.99 7.20 -0.40
C LEU A 95 -6.96 7.63 0.65
N LEU A 96 -5.76 7.03 0.62
CA LEU A 96 -4.71 7.34 1.59
C LEU A 96 -4.10 8.72 1.38
N LEU A 97 -4.02 9.20 0.14
CA LEU A 97 -3.61 10.57 -0.16
C LEU A 97 -4.56 11.58 0.50
N ASN A 98 -5.88 11.38 0.32
CA ASN A 98 -6.90 12.22 0.94
C ASN A 98 -6.85 12.11 2.48
N ARG A 99 -6.70 10.89 3.00
CA ARG A 99 -6.59 10.66 4.45
C ARG A 99 -5.35 11.31 5.06
N ALA A 100 -4.18 11.21 4.42
CA ALA A 100 -2.95 11.81 4.89
C ALA A 100 -3.09 13.33 5.02
N ARG A 101 -3.78 13.97 4.06
CA ARG A 101 -4.07 15.41 4.08
C ARG A 101 -5.05 15.82 5.19
N ALA A 102 -6.01 14.96 5.51
CA ALA A 102 -7.02 15.22 6.53
C ALA A 102 -6.60 14.84 7.97
N THR A 103 -5.52 14.05 8.12
CA THR A 103 -5.08 13.56 9.43
C THR A 103 -4.35 14.65 10.21
N VAL A 104 -4.84 14.95 11.42
CA VAL A 104 -4.30 16.00 12.29
C VAL A 104 -3.20 15.47 13.21
N ASP A 105 -3.33 14.25 13.71
CA ASP A 105 -2.32 13.65 14.59
C ASP A 105 -1.03 13.37 13.80
N PRO A 106 0.13 13.92 14.20
CA PRO A 106 1.38 13.79 13.44
C PRO A 106 1.84 12.34 13.25
N ALA A 107 1.75 11.51 14.29
CA ALA A 107 2.16 10.11 14.22
C ALA A 107 1.25 9.31 13.28
N ALA A 108 -0.07 9.50 13.38
CA ALA A 108 -1.03 8.89 12.46
C ALA A 108 -0.89 9.42 11.02
N GLN A 109 -0.55 10.69 10.84
CA GLN A 109 -0.30 11.27 9.52
C GLN A 109 0.93 10.62 8.89
N ARG A 110 2.03 10.52 9.63
CA ARG A 110 3.25 9.84 9.18
C ARG A 110 2.99 8.39 8.75
N ASN A 111 2.24 7.64 9.55
CA ASN A 111 1.85 6.27 9.20
C ASN A 111 1.00 6.23 7.93
N THR A 112 0.07 7.17 7.78
CA THR A 112 -0.76 7.26 6.57
C THR A 112 0.06 7.64 5.33
N VAL A 113 1.06 8.53 5.47
CA VAL A 113 2.01 8.86 4.39
C VAL A 113 2.87 7.64 4.03
N ALA A 114 3.32 6.86 5.01
CA ALA A 114 4.07 5.62 4.77
C ALA A 114 3.23 4.61 3.96
N ASP A 115 1.97 4.41 4.35
CA ASP A 115 1.04 3.54 3.64
C ASP A 115 0.77 4.06 2.21
N TRP A 116 0.56 5.38 2.05
CA TRP A 116 0.39 5.99 0.74
C TRP A 116 1.62 5.76 -0.16
N LEU A 117 2.83 6.02 0.33
CA LEU A 117 4.07 5.79 -0.41
C LEU A 117 4.21 4.33 -0.85
N TYR A 118 3.84 3.39 0.01
CA TYR A 118 3.82 1.97 -0.30
C TYR A 118 2.85 1.64 -1.45
N TRP A 119 1.60 2.12 -1.37
CA TRP A 119 0.60 1.85 -2.40
C TRP A 119 0.89 2.57 -3.71
N ASN A 120 1.46 3.78 -3.67
CA ASN A 120 1.93 4.51 -4.84
C ASN A 120 3.07 3.79 -5.55
N HIS A 121 4.04 3.26 -4.79
CA HIS A 121 5.10 2.44 -5.36
C HIS A 121 4.53 1.17 -6.02
N LEU A 122 3.60 0.48 -5.36
CA LEU A 122 3.01 -0.73 -5.90
C LEU A 122 2.17 -0.49 -7.15
N ALA A 123 1.37 0.59 -7.18
CA ALA A 123 0.62 1.00 -8.37
C ALA A 123 1.55 1.25 -9.56
N GLY A 124 2.62 2.04 -9.36
CA GLY A 124 3.60 2.32 -10.42
C GLY A 124 4.34 1.07 -10.92
N ARG A 125 4.65 0.11 -10.03
CA ARG A 125 5.20 -1.19 -10.46
C ARG A 125 4.23 -1.98 -11.33
N LEU A 126 2.96 -2.03 -10.94
CA LEU A 126 1.94 -2.76 -11.68
C LEU A 126 1.65 -2.11 -13.03
N ASP A 127 1.65 -0.78 -13.12
CA ASP A 127 1.56 -0.05 -14.39
C ASP A 127 2.67 -0.46 -15.35
N HIS A 128 3.93 -0.47 -14.87
CA HIS A 128 5.06 -0.87 -15.69
C HIS A 128 4.93 -2.30 -16.20
N THR A 129 4.59 -3.25 -15.32
CA THR A 129 4.38 -4.65 -15.69
C THR A 129 3.23 -4.83 -16.69
N LEU A 130 2.15 -4.05 -16.57
CA LEU A 130 1.03 -4.10 -17.50
C LEU A 130 1.41 -3.52 -18.87
N ALA A 131 2.22 -2.47 -18.91
CA ALA A 131 2.72 -1.87 -20.15
C ALA A 131 3.68 -2.81 -20.91
N GLU A 132 4.52 -3.57 -20.19
CA GLU A 132 5.40 -4.59 -20.81
C GLU A 132 4.64 -5.80 -21.37
N ALA A 133 3.42 -6.05 -20.89
CA ALA A 133 2.60 -7.20 -21.28
C ALA A 133 1.59 -6.90 -22.40
N ALA A 134 1.50 -5.64 -22.86
CA ALA A 134 0.58 -5.17 -23.90
C ALA A 134 1.18 -5.24 -25.30
#